data_AF-A0A4U6WCG2-F1
#
_entry.id   AF-A0A4U6WCG2-F1
#
_cell.length_a   1.000
_cell.length_b   1.000
_cell.length_c   1.000
_cell.angle_alpha   90.00
_cell.angle_beta   90.00
_cell.angle_gamma   90.00
#
_symmetry.space_group_name_H-M   'P 1'
#
loop_
_entity.id
_entity.type
_entity.pdbx_description
1 polymer ?
#
loop_
_entity_poly.entity_id
_entity_poly.type
_entity_poly.pdbx_seq_one_letter_code
_entity_poly.pdbx_strand_id
1 'polypeptide(L)'
;MGSVLSSAYAALCSFVGVLLDKAEMRRLMAAHPQLRNMPADEREGVLRWFREQDAEQDARDAATRLRGRDLGLGQRCNYRHPC
;
A
#
# COMPACT_ATOMS: atom_id res chain seq x y z
N MET A 1 27.41 -16.57 6.11
CA MET A 1 26.11 -17.23 6.32
C MET A 1 25.00 -16.16 6.41
N GLY A 2 24.69 -15.47 5.31
CA GLY A 2 23.73 -14.34 5.28
C GLY A 2 22.60 -14.47 4.26
N SER A 3 22.50 -15.58 3.53
CA SER A 3 21.58 -15.74 2.40
C SER A 3 20.26 -16.44 2.74
N VAL A 4 20.26 -17.41 3.66
CA VAL A 4 19.09 -18.26 3.93
C VAL A 4 17.98 -17.52 4.69
N LEU A 5 18.36 -16.65 5.63
CA LEU A 5 17.41 -15.79 6.34
C LEU A 5 16.75 -14.78 5.38
N SER A 6 17.50 -14.30 4.40
CA SER A 6 16.99 -13.38 3.37
C SER A 6 16.03 -14.07 2.40
N SER A 7 16.32 -15.32 1.99
CA SER A 7 15.43 -16.07 1.09
C SER A 7 14.13 -16.53 1.78
N ALA A 8 14.21 -16.99 3.03
CA ALA A 8 13.02 -17.36 3.79
C ALA A 8 12.13 -16.15 4.07
N TYR A 9 12.73 -15.00 4.40
CA TYR A 9 12.01 -13.73 4.55
C TYR A 9 11.35 -13.28 3.25
N ALA A 10 12.07 -13.30 2.13
CA ALA A 10 11.51 -12.95 0.82
C ALA A 10 10.35 -13.87 0.41
N ALA A 11 10.47 -15.19 0.68
CA ALA A 11 9.39 -16.14 0.44
C ALA A 11 8.16 -15.85 1.29
N LEU A 12 8.34 -15.50 2.57
CA LEU A 12 7.24 -15.09 3.45
C LEU A 12 6.57 -13.80 2.97
N CYS A 13 7.35 -12.78 2.61
CA CYS A 13 6.82 -11.53 2.06
C CYS A 13 6.02 -11.78 0.77
N SER A 14 6.53 -12.62 -0.13
CA SER A 14 5.83 -13.00 -1.36
C SER A 14 4.52 -13.73 -1.05
N PHE A 15 4.55 -14.70 -0.12
CA PHE A 15 3.34 -15.43 0.29
C PHE A 15 2.27 -14.50 0.87
N VAL A 16 2.66 -13.59 1.77
CA VAL A 16 1.76 -12.58 2.33
C VAL A 16 1.22 -11.67 1.23
N GLY A 17 2.06 -11.25 0.28
CA GLY A 17 1.63 -10.48 -0.89
C GLY A 17 0.53 -11.19 -1.69
N VAL A 18 0.71 -12.47 -2.00
CA VAL A 18 -0.30 -13.27 -2.71
C VAL A 18 -1.62 -13.38 -1.93
N LEU A 19 -1.57 -13.44 -0.60
CA LEU A 19 -2.78 -13.46 0.23
C LEU A 19 -3.51 -12.12 0.19
N LEU A 20 -2.78 -11.01 0.26
CA LEU A 20 -3.35 -9.66 0.18
C LEU A 20 -3.98 -9.43 -1.20
N ASP A 21 -3.30 -9.81 -2.28
CA ASP A 21 -3.82 -9.68 -3.65
C ASP A 21 -5.14 -10.45 -3.83
N LYS A 22 -5.23 -11.65 -3.25
CA LYS A 22 -6.48 -12.45 -3.28
C LYS A 22 -7.59 -11.80 -2.47
N ALA A 23 -7.28 -11.25 -1.30
CA ALA A 23 -8.27 -10.60 -0.44
C ALA A 23 -8.81 -9.32 -1.11
N GLU A 24 -7.91 -8.51 -1.68
CA GLU A 24 -8.25 -7.30 -2.42
C GLU A 24 -9.09 -7.61 -3.66
N MET A 25 -8.70 -8.62 -4.46
CA MET A 25 -9.49 -9.03 -5.61
C MET A 25 -10.89 -9.49 -5.21
N ARG A 26 -11.03 -10.23 -4.09
CA ARG A 26 -12.35 -10.58 -3.55
C ARG A 26 -13.15 -9.35 -3.14
N ARG A 27 -12.52 -8.36 -2.50
CA ARG A 27 -13.15 -7.11 -2.08
C ARG A 27 -13.65 -6.32 -3.30
N LEU A 28 -12.83 -6.15 -4.33
CA LEU A 28 -13.20 -5.46 -5.58
C LEU A 28 -14.35 -6.19 -6.29
N MET A 29 -14.29 -7.51 -6.39
CA MET A 29 -15.36 -8.32 -6.98
C MET A 29 -16.67 -8.32 -6.18
N ALA A 30 -16.60 -8.04 -4.88
CA ALA A 30 -17.78 -7.87 -4.03
C ALA A 30 -18.37 -6.45 -4.15
N ALA A 31 -17.53 -5.43 -4.25
CA ALA A 31 -17.94 -4.04 -4.43
C ALA A 31 -18.49 -3.75 -5.84
N HIS A 32 -18.01 -4.48 -6.86
CA HIS A 32 -18.41 -4.32 -8.26
C HIS A 32 -18.92 -5.63 -8.86
N PRO A 33 -20.17 -6.02 -8.57
CA PRO A 33 -20.77 -7.27 -9.07
C PRO A 33 -20.76 -7.36 -10.61
N GLN A 34 -20.81 -6.23 -11.31
CA GLN A 34 -20.74 -6.13 -12.77
C GLN A 34 -19.48 -6.77 -13.37
N LEU A 35 -18.38 -6.81 -12.61
CA LEU A 35 -17.13 -7.43 -13.06
C LEU A 35 -17.26 -8.95 -13.22
N ARG A 36 -18.26 -9.60 -12.59
CA ARG A 36 -18.46 -11.05 -12.71
C ARG A 36 -18.86 -11.48 -14.11
N ASN A 37 -19.57 -10.62 -14.83
CA ASN A 37 -20.10 -10.91 -16.15
C ASN A 37 -19.15 -10.48 -17.28
N MET A 38 -18.07 -9.76 -16.95
CA MET A 38 -17.06 -9.36 -17.92
C MET A 38 -16.16 -10.53 -18.34
N PRO A 39 -15.70 -10.56 -19.60
CA PRO A 39 -14.61 -11.42 -20.04
C PRO A 39 -13.37 -11.25 -19.13
N ALA A 40 -12.59 -12.32 -18.97
CA ALA A 40 -11.45 -12.31 -18.05
C ALA A 40 -10.43 -11.22 -18.39
N ASP A 41 -10.14 -11.01 -19.67
CA ASP A 41 -9.13 -10.07 -20.15
C ASP A 41 -9.54 -8.60 -19.87
N GLU A 42 -10.80 -8.25 -20.13
CA GLU A 42 -11.35 -6.92 -19.84
C GLU A 42 -11.42 -6.67 -18.33
N ARG A 43 -11.86 -7.68 -17.58
CA ARG A 43 -11.92 -7.62 -16.12
C ARG A 43 -10.54 -7.37 -15.52
N GLU A 44 -9.51 -8.04 -16.03
CA GLU A 44 -8.15 -7.84 -15.52
C GLU A 44 -7.67 -6.40 -15.77
N GLY A 45 -7.95 -5.84 -16.94
CA GLY A 45 -7.65 -4.44 -17.24
C GLY A 45 -8.34 -3.46 -16.28
N VAL A 46 -9.63 -3.68 -16.01
CA VAL A 46 -10.40 -2.83 -15.07
C VAL A 46 -9.91 -2.98 -13.64
N LEU A 47 -9.63 -4.20 -13.18
CA LEU A 47 -9.08 -4.45 -11.84
C LEU A 47 -7.70 -3.83 -11.68
N ARG A 48 -6.86 -3.88 -12.72
CA ARG A 48 -5.55 -3.21 -12.72
C ARG A 48 -5.70 -1.71 -12.58
N TRP A 49 -6.61 -1.10 -13.32
CA TRP A 49 -6.89 0.33 -13.21
C TRP A 49 -7.33 0.74 -11.81
N PHE A 50 -8.20 -0.03 -11.14
CA PHE A 50 -8.58 0.25 -9.75
C PHE A 50 -7.38 0.26 -8.80
N ARG A 51 -6.48 -0.71 -8.93
CA ARG A 51 -5.26 -0.79 -8.10
C ARG A 51 -4.32 0.39 -8.34
N GLU A 52 -4.16 0.82 -9.58
CA GLU A 52 -3.33 1.98 -9.92
C GLU A 52 -3.88 3.25 -9.27
N GLN A 53 -5.20 3.42 -9.27
CA GLN A 53 -5.86 4.55 -8.61
C GLN A 53 -5.71 4.53 -7.09
N ASP A 54 -5.88 3.36 -6.47
CA ASP A 54 -5.67 3.20 -5.01
C ASP A 54 -4.21 3.47 -4.64
N ALA A 55 -3.25 2.98 -5.42
CA ALA A 55 -1.82 3.23 -5.21
C ALA A 55 -1.46 4.71 -5.38
N GLU A 56 -2.04 5.40 -6.37
CA GLU A 56 -1.83 6.83 -6.56
C GLU A 56 -2.41 7.64 -5.38
N GLN A 57 -3.59 7.25 -4.89
CA GLN A 57 -4.22 7.89 -3.75
C GLN A 57 -3.40 7.67 -2.47
N ASP A 58 -2.93 6.45 -2.22
CA ASP A 58 -2.04 6.13 -1.09
C ASP A 58 -0.73 6.93 -1.15
N ALA A 59 -0.16 7.10 -2.34
CA ALA A 59 1.04 7.90 -2.53
C ALA A 59 0.79 9.39 -2.24
N ARG A 60 -0.36 9.93 -2.68
CA ARG A 60 -0.78 11.31 -2.37
C ARG A 60 -1.03 11.51 -0.88
N ASP A 61 -1.66 10.55 -0.22
CA ASP A 61 -1.91 10.57 1.22
C ASP A 61 -0.61 10.49 2.01
N ALA A 62 0.32 9.62 1.60
CA ALA A 62 1.66 9.53 2.18
C ALA A 62 2.43 10.85 2.02
N ALA A 63 2.40 11.46 0.83
CA ALA A 63 3.01 12.77 0.57
C ALA A 63 2.38 13.87 1.44
N THR A 64 1.06 13.83 1.65
CA THR A 64 0.34 14.77 2.51
C THR A 64 0.74 14.61 3.98
N ARG A 65 0.85 13.36 4.47
CA ARG A 65 1.35 13.07 5.83
C ARG A 65 2.78 13.55 6.02
N LEU A 66 3.64 13.41 5.01
CA LEU A 66 5.01 13.91 5.05
C LEU A 66 5.05 15.45 5.10
N ARG A 67 4.25 16.15 4.28
CA ARG A 67 4.10 17.62 4.37
C ARG A 67 3.57 18.08 5.72
N GLY A 68 2.61 17.36 6.31
CA GLY A 68 2.11 17.65 7.66
C GLY A 68 3.18 17.49 8.74
N ARG A 69 4.13 16.57 8.54
CA ARG A 69 5.28 16.35 9.43
C ARG A 69 6.32 17.47 9.32
N ASP A 70 6.55 18.01 8.13
CA ASP A 70 7.44 19.16 7.92
C ASP A 70 6.88 20.46 8.54
N LEU A 71 5.55 20.61 8.57
CA LEU A 71 4.89 21.70 9.31
C LEU A 71 4.88 21.49 10.84
N GLY A 72 5.09 20.26 11.31
CA GLY A 72 5.17 19.87 12.73
C GLY A 72 6.56 19.98 13.37
N LEU A 73 7.62 20.19 12.58
CA LEU A 73 8.99 20.47 13.08
C LEU A 73 9.16 21.90 13.61
N GLY A 74 8.06 22.64 13.79
CA GLY A 74 7.99 23.94 14.43
C GLY A 74 7.93 23.91 15.97
N GLN A 75 7.81 22.74 16.61
CA GLN A 75 7.89 22.67 18.08
C GLN A 75 9.35 22.45 18.50
N ARG A 76 10.17 23.50 18.31
CA ARG A 76 11.49 23.58 18.93
C ARG A 76 11.29 23.49 20.44
N CYS A 77 11.61 22.36 21.04
CA CYS A 77 11.73 22.24 22.49
C CYS A 77 12.76 23.29 22.93
N ASN A 78 12.30 24.38 23.55
CA ASN A 78 13.14 25.37 24.20
C ASN A 78 13.75 24.72 25.45
N TYR A 79 14.72 23.84 25.27
CA TYR A 79 15.54 23.36 26.37
C TYR A 79 16.52 24.47 26.76
N ARG A 80 16.16 25.24 27.80
CA ARG A 80 17.11 26.13 28.47
C ARG A 80 17.95 25.29 29.42
N HIS A 81 19.24 25.15 29.10
CA HIS A 81 20.23 24.60 30.02
C HIS A 81 20.32 25.53 31.25
N PRO A 82 20.17 25.02 32.48
CA PRO A 82 20.47 25.81 33.66
C PRO A 82 22.00 25.96 33.79
N CYS A 83 22.45 27.20 33.91
CA CYS A 83 23.81 27.56 34.29
C CYS A 83 23.86 27.77 35.81
#